data_AF-A0A9P7HS32-F1
#
_entry.id   AF-A0A9P7HS32-F1
#
_cell.length_a   1.000
_cell.length_b   1.000
_cell.length_c   1.000
_cell.angle_alpha   90.00
_cell.angle_beta   90.00
_cell.angle_gamma   90.00
#
_symmetry.space_group_name_H-M   'P 1'
#
loop_
_entity.id
_entity.type
_entity.pdbx_description
1 polymer ?
#
loop_
_entity_poly.entity_id
_entity_poly.type
_entity_poly.pdbx_seq_one_letter_code
_entity_poly.pdbx_strand_id
1 'polypeptide(L)'
;MENYPAVNHPPAPLAFAMDDQEILDNIDGRMHGPMSGFIKKYFGNFQYVRQDASLEIQTAGGVSGRCAVPSAAPSPDNFLQWFSNYVSRELDGARGSWHISSGDVAPEHESADGGARLLLTMPTSPASNVQTRWDYVQVVGQFYHRGCICYQDGLLRLCRSAHQVFASQPTRLFLHGFYIRGSLIELWAFDRSGLYCSDVFDVRKDFIQFLSIILSYQRMTDQDLGKISIIETDKGGSYIILDSVLMPSLGKLYLESQPIASREGLVGTGTTCYRARMPDSNRWNYVLKFKWRWARERPEDELLKLVKAKRVWGAVSLDYYKEVESTANLRRGLRWGTHRKFVRAQSPEKHASVDEQRQHVACSANRLVDYTEETDNLFQNRILACIVTSPVGRSLHTFQSLTELLQVFRDAIKCHRSLCYDAKILHQDISPGNMIILDGQDEGKPKGILIDLDSAIELAEGSGTELGITGTRPFMAIGVLKGEYHTYRHDLESFLYVFLWTIITNHTENPPETSKLRRWSNGDWNELAVRKSLDMDQDNFQNILEEFTSEFHSLKPLAESLRQILFPLRDGVIWTGSDGSPEAVDKLYDGMIRAFEEAIGSEGGR
;
A
#
# COMPACT_ATOMS: atom_id res chain seq x y z
N MET A 1 -11.27 -35.50 -19.87
CA MET A 1 -10.44 -34.42 -20.43
C MET A 1 -11.38 -33.50 -21.20
N GLU A 2 -11.93 -32.52 -20.50
CA GLU A 2 -12.62 -31.38 -21.13
C GLU A 2 -11.79 -30.15 -20.77
N ASN A 3 -11.21 -29.53 -21.80
CA ASN A 3 -10.41 -28.32 -21.68
C ASN A 3 -11.36 -27.14 -21.40
N TYR A 4 -11.46 -26.72 -20.14
CA TYR A 4 -11.92 -25.38 -19.84
C TYR A 4 -10.78 -24.40 -20.22
N PRO A 5 -11.05 -23.36 -21.02
CA PRO A 5 -10.03 -22.37 -21.34
C PRO A 5 -9.60 -21.66 -20.05
N ALA A 6 -8.28 -21.56 -19.86
CA ALA A 6 -7.71 -20.70 -18.83
C ALA A 6 -8.22 -19.27 -19.08
N VAL A 7 -9.02 -18.76 -18.14
CA VAL A 7 -9.43 -17.35 -18.14
C VAL A 7 -8.17 -16.54 -17.87
N ASN A 8 -7.57 -16.01 -18.95
CA ASN A 8 -6.50 -15.03 -18.88
C ASN A 8 -7.09 -13.78 -18.23
N HIS A 9 -6.91 -13.63 -16.93
CA HIS A 9 -7.06 -12.33 -16.30
C HIS A 9 -6.00 -11.40 -16.89
N PRO A 10 -6.34 -10.15 -17.28
CA PRO A 10 -5.33 -9.19 -17.65
C PRO A 10 -4.34 -9.02 -16.49
N PRO A 11 -3.02 -8.88 -16.75
CA PRO A 11 -2.08 -8.48 -15.72
C PRO A 11 -2.58 -7.18 -15.07
N ALA A 12 -2.27 -7.00 -13.77
CA ALA A 12 -2.53 -5.74 -13.09
C ALA A 12 -2.06 -4.57 -13.97
N PRO A 13 -2.86 -3.50 -14.11
CA PRO A 13 -2.53 -2.38 -14.98
C PRO A 13 -1.14 -1.84 -14.64
N LEU A 14 -0.38 -1.45 -15.66
CA LEU A 14 0.87 -0.71 -15.50
C LEU A 14 0.59 0.52 -14.65
N ALA A 15 1.01 0.48 -13.39
CA ALA A 15 0.79 1.54 -12.41
C ALA A 15 1.41 2.84 -12.90
N PHE A 16 0.66 3.94 -12.81
CA PHE A 16 1.22 5.28 -12.89
C PHE A 16 2.29 5.39 -11.79
N ALA A 17 3.51 5.81 -12.15
CA ALA A 17 4.54 6.07 -11.16
C ALA A 17 4.00 7.08 -10.13
N MET A 18 4.09 6.75 -8.83
CA MET A 18 3.76 7.70 -7.74
C MET A 18 4.43 9.05 -8.03
N ASP A 19 3.63 10.11 -7.93
CA ASP A 19 4.13 11.47 -8.08
C ASP A 19 5.13 11.80 -6.96
N ASP A 20 6.07 12.69 -7.24
CA ASP A 20 7.08 13.12 -6.28
C ASP A 20 6.48 13.69 -5.01
N GLN A 21 5.41 14.47 -5.18
CA GLN A 21 4.70 15.06 -4.06
C GLN A 21 4.08 13.97 -3.19
N GLU A 22 3.56 12.89 -3.80
CA GLU A 22 2.97 11.78 -3.06
C GLU A 22 4.02 11.02 -2.24
N ILE A 23 5.23 10.82 -2.79
CA ILE A 23 6.35 10.23 -2.05
C ILE A 23 6.75 11.14 -0.89
N LEU A 24 6.88 12.44 -1.11
CA LEU A 24 7.24 13.41 -0.08
C LEU A 24 6.20 13.44 1.05
N ASP A 25 4.91 13.47 0.72
CA ASP A 25 3.81 13.43 1.70
C ASP A 25 3.76 12.09 2.45
N ASN A 26 4.14 10.99 1.78
CA ASN A 26 4.22 9.67 2.40
C ASN A 26 5.37 9.55 3.41
N ILE A 27 6.44 10.35 3.30
CA ILE A 27 7.59 10.29 4.20
C ILE A 27 7.67 11.46 5.19
N ASP A 28 6.95 12.56 4.94
CA ASP A 28 6.95 13.75 5.80
C ASP A 28 6.50 13.40 7.23
N GLY A 29 7.33 13.75 8.21
CA GLY A 29 7.12 13.41 9.62
C GLY A 29 7.23 11.92 9.97
N ARG A 30 7.75 11.09 9.04
CA ARG A 30 8.00 9.64 9.23
C ARG A 30 9.49 9.29 9.02
N MET A 31 10.36 10.29 9.15
CA MET A 31 11.82 10.13 9.11
C MET A 31 12.40 10.10 10.52
N HIS A 32 13.46 9.34 10.71
CA HIS A 32 14.08 9.19 12.02
C HIS A 32 15.61 9.10 11.93
N GLY A 33 16.33 9.96 12.64
CA GLY A 33 17.78 9.79 12.71
C GLY A 33 18.55 11.03 13.16
N PRO A 34 19.87 10.88 13.36
CA PRO A 34 20.63 9.63 13.22
C PRO A 34 20.34 8.62 14.34
N MET A 35 20.30 7.32 14.01
CA MET A 35 20.03 6.21 14.93
C MET A 35 21.34 5.62 15.45
N SER A 36 21.64 5.83 16.74
CA SER A 36 22.81 5.22 17.37
C SER A 36 22.70 3.69 17.38
N GLY A 37 23.78 3.01 16.97
CA GLY A 37 23.84 1.56 16.88
C GLY A 37 23.45 0.97 15.53
N PHE A 38 23.12 1.80 14.52
CA PHE A 38 22.77 1.36 13.16
C PHE A 38 23.80 0.39 12.57
N ILE A 39 25.08 0.79 12.56
CA ILE A 39 26.14 -0.03 11.97
C ILE A 39 26.28 -1.35 12.71
N LYS A 40 26.24 -1.32 14.05
CA LYS A 40 26.33 -2.52 14.89
C LYS A 40 25.16 -3.47 14.63
N LYS A 41 23.94 -2.97 14.47
CA LYS A 41 22.75 -3.79 14.21
C LYS A 41 22.84 -4.53 12.89
N TYR A 42 23.15 -3.83 11.81
CA TYR A 42 23.06 -4.40 10.46
C TYR A 42 24.35 -5.06 9.99
N PHE A 43 25.51 -4.60 10.46
CA PHE A 43 26.81 -5.08 9.98
C PHE A 43 27.63 -5.77 11.07
N GLY A 44 27.17 -5.79 12.33
CA GLY A 44 27.92 -6.36 13.45
C GLY A 44 28.13 -7.88 13.39
N ASN A 45 27.36 -8.59 12.54
CA ASN A 45 27.54 -10.02 12.29
C ASN A 45 28.82 -10.33 11.48
N PHE A 46 29.38 -9.33 10.81
CA PHE A 46 30.59 -9.45 10.00
C PHE A 46 31.74 -8.74 10.72
N GLN A 47 32.78 -9.48 11.06
CA GLN A 47 34.02 -8.93 11.62
C GLN A 47 35.05 -8.78 10.51
N TYR A 48 35.65 -7.59 10.41
CA TYR A 48 36.62 -7.26 9.38
C TYR A 48 37.97 -7.00 10.01
N VAL A 49 38.94 -7.85 9.70
CA VAL A 49 40.31 -7.76 10.21
C VAL A 49 41.24 -7.41 9.06
N ARG A 50 41.91 -6.26 9.15
CA ARG A 50 42.89 -5.84 8.14
C ARG A 50 44.21 -6.57 8.37
N GLN A 51 44.70 -7.27 7.35
CA GLN A 51 46.01 -7.90 7.29
C GLN A 51 46.75 -7.34 6.06
N ASP A 52 47.62 -6.36 6.30
CA ASP A 52 48.40 -5.67 5.27
C ASP A 52 47.54 -5.16 4.10
N ALA A 53 47.68 -5.78 2.92
CA ALA A 53 46.97 -5.48 1.68
C ALA A 53 45.66 -6.26 1.51
N SER A 54 45.22 -6.97 2.53
CA SER A 54 44.00 -7.79 2.51
C SER A 54 43.09 -7.51 3.70
N LEU A 55 41.79 -7.73 3.50
CA LEU A 55 40.75 -7.68 4.52
C LEU A 55 40.19 -9.08 4.68
N GLU A 56 40.37 -9.65 5.86
CA GLU A 56 39.78 -10.94 6.23
C GLU A 56 38.40 -10.71 6.85
N ILE A 57 37.42 -11.45 6.35
CA ILE A 57 36.03 -11.33 6.75
C ILE A 57 35.69 -12.56 7.58
N GLN A 58 35.26 -12.37 8.81
CA GLN A 58 34.87 -13.44 9.72
C GLN A 58 33.38 -13.33 10.03
N THR A 59 32.71 -14.46 10.02
CA THR A 59 31.30 -14.60 10.44
C THR A 59 31.20 -15.65 11.54
N ALA A 60 30.05 -15.75 12.20
CA ALA A 60 29.80 -16.78 13.21
C ALA A 60 29.89 -18.18 12.56
N GLY A 61 31.08 -18.80 12.60
CA GLY A 61 31.37 -20.08 11.94
C GLY A 61 32.75 -20.18 11.27
N GLY A 62 33.47 -19.06 11.07
CA GLY A 62 34.84 -19.06 10.53
C GLY A 62 35.15 -17.90 9.57
N VAL A 63 36.28 -18.02 8.87
CA VAL A 63 36.67 -17.07 7.80
C VAL A 63 35.73 -17.25 6.61
N SER A 64 34.98 -16.21 6.30
CA SER A 64 33.97 -16.17 5.24
C SER A 64 34.52 -15.66 3.90
N GLY A 65 35.74 -15.11 3.88
CA GLY A 65 36.39 -14.66 2.65
C GLY A 65 37.54 -13.69 2.90
N ARG A 66 38.31 -13.42 1.84
CA ARG A 66 39.39 -12.42 1.83
C ARG A 66 39.23 -11.50 0.62
N CYS A 67 39.50 -10.22 0.82
CA CYS A 67 39.40 -9.22 -0.24
C CYS A 67 40.63 -8.31 -0.25
N ALA A 68 41.08 -7.89 -1.43
CA ALA A 68 42.19 -6.94 -1.52
C ALA A 68 41.73 -5.56 -1.03
N VAL A 69 42.55 -4.93 -0.18
CA VAL A 69 42.32 -3.56 0.30
C VAL A 69 43.03 -2.60 -0.66
N PRO A 70 42.31 -1.67 -1.31
CA PRO A 70 42.94 -0.63 -2.12
C PRO A 70 43.91 0.22 -1.29
N SER A 71 45.00 0.68 -1.92
CA SER A 71 46.05 1.47 -1.25
C SER A 71 45.56 2.83 -0.74
N ALA A 72 44.54 3.42 -1.37
CA ALA A 72 43.94 4.67 -0.97
C ALA A 72 42.41 4.67 -1.21
N ALA A 73 41.70 5.50 -0.45
CA ALA A 73 40.29 5.77 -0.65
C ALA A 73 40.07 6.61 -1.94
N PRO A 74 38.94 6.43 -2.64
CA PRO A 74 38.61 7.26 -3.80
C PRO A 74 38.38 8.73 -3.42
N SER A 75 38.68 9.64 -4.34
CA SER A 75 38.15 11.01 -4.29
C SER A 75 36.69 10.99 -4.76
N PRO A 76 35.88 12.00 -4.42
CA PRO A 76 34.54 12.13 -5.01
C PRO A 76 34.57 12.06 -6.55
N ASP A 77 35.60 12.64 -7.17
CA ASP A 77 35.67 12.75 -8.63
C ASP A 77 35.96 11.43 -9.35
N ASN A 78 36.65 10.50 -8.70
CA ASN A 78 36.93 9.18 -9.28
C ASN A 78 36.10 8.06 -8.63
N PHE A 79 35.15 8.40 -7.75
CA PHE A 79 34.42 7.42 -6.94
C PHE A 79 33.69 6.39 -7.80
N LEU A 80 32.94 6.81 -8.82
CA LEU A 80 32.16 5.89 -9.66
C LEU A 80 33.06 4.94 -10.46
N GLN A 81 34.15 5.45 -11.02
CA GLN A 81 35.12 4.64 -11.75
C GLN A 81 35.81 3.65 -10.81
N TRP A 82 36.23 4.12 -9.62
CA TRP A 82 36.81 3.26 -8.59
C TRP A 82 35.82 2.18 -8.12
N PHE A 83 34.56 2.55 -7.85
CA PHE A 83 33.53 1.64 -7.36
C PHE A 83 33.27 0.55 -8.40
N SER A 84 33.08 0.94 -9.67
CA SER A 84 32.92 0.02 -10.80
C SER A 84 34.07 -0.99 -10.89
N ASN A 85 35.32 -0.51 -10.84
CA ASN A 85 36.51 -1.36 -10.91
C ASN A 85 36.66 -2.28 -9.69
N TYR A 86 36.21 -1.84 -8.52
CA TYR A 86 36.31 -2.62 -7.30
C TYR A 86 35.25 -3.74 -7.26
N VAL A 87 33.99 -3.42 -7.56
CA VAL A 87 32.88 -4.38 -7.50
C VAL A 87 32.83 -5.35 -8.68
N SER A 88 33.52 -5.04 -9.78
CA SER A 88 33.67 -5.97 -10.94
C SER A 88 34.61 -7.14 -10.66
N ARG A 89 35.38 -7.10 -9.55
CA ARG A 89 36.22 -8.23 -9.14
C ARG A 89 35.34 -9.26 -8.46
N GLU A 90 35.43 -10.51 -8.88
CA GLU A 90 34.73 -11.60 -8.18
C GLU A 90 35.22 -11.67 -6.73
N LEU A 91 34.27 -11.56 -5.80
CA LEU A 91 34.52 -11.59 -4.37
C LEU A 91 34.01 -12.91 -3.82
N ASP A 92 34.92 -13.69 -3.22
CA ASP A 92 34.59 -14.99 -2.66
C ASP A 92 33.45 -14.90 -1.62
N GLY A 93 32.44 -15.76 -1.76
CA GLY A 93 31.24 -15.77 -0.93
C GLY A 93 30.18 -14.69 -1.22
N ALA A 94 30.32 -13.87 -2.28
CA ALA A 94 29.29 -12.91 -2.66
C ALA A 94 28.03 -13.59 -3.25
N ARG A 95 26.85 -13.20 -2.78
CA ARG A 95 25.53 -13.66 -3.26
C ARG A 95 24.96 -12.81 -4.40
N GLY A 96 25.53 -11.63 -4.67
CA GLY A 96 24.99 -10.65 -5.63
C GLY A 96 26.03 -9.66 -6.17
N SER A 97 25.67 -8.97 -7.25
CA SER A 97 26.51 -8.02 -7.99
C SER A 97 26.01 -6.59 -7.90
N TRP A 98 26.96 -5.64 -7.82
CA TRP A 98 26.65 -4.22 -7.89
C TRP A 98 26.55 -3.75 -9.34
N HIS A 99 25.55 -2.92 -9.62
CA HIS A 99 25.34 -2.28 -10.91
C HIS A 99 25.29 -0.77 -10.71
N ILE A 100 25.92 -0.04 -11.64
CA ILE A 100 25.87 1.41 -11.69
C ILE A 100 24.96 1.77 -12.85
N SER A 101 23.91 2.53 -12.57
CA SER A 101 23.05 3.11 -13.59
C SER A 101 23.23 4.63 -13.55
N SER A 102 23.81 5.18 -14.61
CA SER A 102 23.71 6.61 -14.91
C SER A 102 22.24 6.90 -15.25
N GLY A 103 21.71 8.02 -14.78
CA GLY A 103 20.29 8.35 -14.97
C GLY A 103 19.97 8.64 -16.43
N ASP A 104 19.57 7.63 -17.20
CA ASP A 104 18.82 7.80 -18.43
C ASP A 104 17.39 7.29 -18.18
N VAL A 105 16.43 8.08 -18.67
CA VAL A 105 14.96 7.91 -18.67
C VAL A 105 14.21 8.56 -17.48
N ALA A 106 14.01 9.88 -17.58
CA ALA A 106 12.81 10.62 -17.16
C ALA A 106 12.53 11.73 -18.20
N PRO A 107 11.27 12.18 -18.43
CA PRO A 107 10.85 12.84 -19.66
C PRO A 107 11.37 14.28 -19.82
N GLU A 108 11.89 14.56 -21.02
CA GLU A 108 12.18 15.84 -21.74
C GLU A 108 12.51 17.17 -21.01
N HIS A 109 12.68 17.23 -19.68
CA HIS A 109 13.07 18.46 -18.97
C HIS A 109 14.18 18.34 -17.93
N GLU A 110 14.79 17.17 -17.72
CA GLU A 110 15.91 17.01 -16.77
C GLU A 110 17.26 16.96 -17.50
N SER A 111 18.03 18.05 -17.42
CA SER A 111 19.45 18.06 -17.79
C SER A 111 20.28 17.13 -16.90
N ALA A 112 21.39 16.62 -17.42
CA ALA A 112 22.35 15.69 -16.80
C ALA A 112 22.81 16.09 -15.36
N ASP A 113 22.01 15.75 -14.35
CA ASP A 113 22.43 15.80 -12.95
C ASP A 113 23.48 14.71 -12.72
N GLY A 114 24.76 15.07 -12.63
CA GLY A 114 25.94 14.17 -12.55
C GLY A 114 26.02 13.23 -11.33
N GLY A 115 24.95 12.51 -11.01
CA GLY A 115 24.89 11.42 -10.03
C GLY A 115 24.62 10.07 -10.68
N ALA A 116 24.70 9.02 -9.86
CA ALA A 116 24.48 7.65 -10.30
C ALA A 116 23.77 6.81 -9.25
N ARG A 117 22.93 5.90 -9.72
CA ARG A 117 22.25 4.89 -8.90
C ARG A 117 23.17 3.67 -8.76
N LEU A 118 23.34 3.21 -7.52
CA LEU A 118 24.14 2.03 -7.17
C LEU A 118 23.19 0.94 -6.66
N LEU A 119 23.08 -0.18 -7.38
CA LEU A 119 22.10 -1.22 -7.08
C LEU A 119 22.80 -2.55 -6.83
N LEU A 120 22.51 -3.20 -5.69
CA LEU A 120 22.88 -4.61 -5.49
C LEU A 120 21.75 -5.49 -6.01
N THR A 121 22.03 -6.44 -6.90
CA THR A 121 21.01 -7.36 -7.46
C THR A 121 21.32 -8.83 -7.16
N MET A 122 20.26 -9.65 -7.05
CA MET A 122 20.32 -11.11 -6.87
C MET A 122 19.16 -11.80 -7.64
N PRO A 123 19.39 -12.91 -8.37
CA PRO A 123 20.70 -13.53 -8.64
C PRO A 123 21.57 -12.64 -9.54
N THR A 124 22.87 -12.94 -9.64
CA THR A 124 23.80 -12.26 -10.54
C THR A 124 23.27 -12.34 -11.98
N SER A 125 22.67 -11.25 -12.47
CA SER A 125 22.06 -11.21 -13.80
C SER A 125 23.15 -11.27 -14.87
N PRO A 126 23.07 -12.18 -15.85
CA PRO A 126 23.91 -12.11 -17.03
C PRO A 126 23.37 -11.02 -17.96
N ALA A 127 24.25 -10.12 -18.35
CA ALA A 127 24.12 -9.16 -19.45
C ALA A 127 23.50 -7.77 -19.18
N SER A 128 24.22 -6.82 -19.78
CA SER A 128 24.05 -5.39 -19.97
C SER A 128 22.81 -5.01 -20.81
N ASN A 129 22.27 -3.82 -20.55
CA ASN A 129 21.37 -3.01 -21.41
C ASN A 129 19.90 -3.42 -21.57
N VAL A 130 19.22 -3.85 -20.51
CA VAL A 130 17.74 -3.85 -20.49
C VAL A 130 17.26 -3.30 -19.14
N GLN A 131 16.16 -2.54 -19.18
CA GLN A 131 15.42 -1.94 -18.06
C GLN A 131 15.66 -2.61 -16.69
N THR A 132 15.93 -1.80 -15.65
CA THR A 132 16.23 -2.30 -14.31
C THR A 132 15.14 -3.24 -13.79
N ARG A 133 15.51 -4.49 -13.49
CA ARG A 133 14.64 -5.48 -12.86
C ARG A 133 14.60 -5.29 -11.34
N TRP A 134 13.63 -4.49 -10.89
CA TRP A 134 13.46 -4.12 -9.49
C TRP A 134 13.10 -5.29 -8.57
N ASP A 135 12.58 -6.39 -9.11
CA ASP A 135 12.35 -7.65 -8.41
C ASP A 135 13.66 -8.34 -7.97
N TYR A 136 14.79 -8.02 -8.61
CA TYR A 136 16.12 -8.55 -8.24
C TYR A 136 16.91 -7.61 -7.35
N VAL A 137 16.53 -6.34 -7.24
CA VAL A 137 17.25 -5.34 -6.43
C VAL A 137 17.10 -5.64 -4.94
N GLN A 138 18.22 -5.69 -4.22
CA GLN A 138 18.28 -6.00 -2.78
C GLN A 138 18.71 -4.81 -1.92
N VAL A 139 19.49 -3.88 -2.48
CA VAL A 139 19.96 -2.66 -1.80
C VAL A 139 19.98 -1.53 -2.81
N VAL A 140 19.56 -0.33 -2.39
CA VAL A 140 19.52 0.87 -3.24
C VAL A 140 20.49 1.95 -2.75
N GLY A 141 21.32 2.47 -3.64
CA GLY A 141 22.29 3.51 -3.33
C GLY A 141 22.18 4.68 -4.29
N GLN A 142 22.48 5.87 -3.80
CA GLN A 142 22.58 7.08 -4.62
C GLN A 142 23.92 7.77 -4.37
N PHE A 143 24.60 8.16 -5.44
CA PHE A 143 25.84 8.93 -5.38
C PHE A 143 25.68 10.24 -6.15
N TYR A 144 26.08 11.34 -5.51
CA TYR A 144 26.16 12.66 -6.14
C TYR A 144 27.45 13.38 -5.73
N HIS A 145 28.03 14.12 -6.67
CA HIS A 145 29.05 15.11 -6.31
C HIS A 145 28.46 16.22 -5.44
N ARG A 146 29.32 16.84 -4.62
CA ARG A 146 28.87 17.87 -3.68
C ARG A 146 28.38 19.10 -4.47
N GLY A 147 27.17 19.56 -4.16
CA GLY A 147 26.57 20.75 -4.77
C GLY A 147 25.91 20.52 -6.13
N CYS A 148 25.94 19.30 -6.69
CA CYS A 148 25.23 18.98 -7.93
C CYS A 148 23.73 18.86 -7.76
N ILE A 149 23.27 18.53 -6.56
CA ILE A 149 21.85 18.39 -6.24
C ILE A 149 21.60 18.85 -4.81
N CYS A 150 20.40 19.38 -4.56
CA CYS A 150 19.98 19.68 -3.21
C CYS A 150 19.83 18.37 -2.41
N TYR A 151 19.95 18.45 -1.09
CA TYR A 151 19.88 17.24 -0.26
C TYR A 151 18.52 16.52 -0.42
N GLN A 152 17.42 17.28 -0.47
CA GLN A 152 16.06 16.76 -0.61
C GLN A 152 15.87 15.99 -1.90
N ASP A 153 16.27 16.54 -3.05
CA ASP A 153 16.06 15.90 -4.35
C ASP A 153 16.88 14.60 -4.47
N GLY A 154 18.10 14.58 -3.91
CA GLY A 154 18.90 13.35 -3.85
C GLY A 154 18.25 12.28 -2.96
N LEU A 155 17.71 12.68 -1.80
CA LEU A 155 16.94 11.77 -0.93
C LEU A 155 15.64 11.30 -1.59
N LEU A 156 14.95 12.18 -2.32
CA LEU A 156 13.74 11.84 -3.08
C LEU A 156 14.06 10.80 -4.16
N ARG A 157 15.16 10.95 -4.91
CA ARG A 157 15.62 9.95 -5.88
C ARG A 157 16.00 8.60 -5.22
N LEU A 158 16.49 8.60 -3.98
CA LEU A 158 16.66 7.37 -3.19
C LEU A 158 15.30 6.76 -2.82
N CYS A 159 14.35 7.58 -2.36
CA CYS A 159 12.99 7.15 -2.02
C CYS A 159 12.23 6.59 -3.23
N ARG A 160 12.36 7.20 -4.42
CA ARG A 160 11.83 6.65 -5.68
C ARG A 160 12.37 5.25 -5.97
N SER A 161 13.67 5.04 -5.74
CA SER A 161 14.28 3.71 -5.94
C SER A 161 13.76 2.71 -4.92
N ALA A 162 13.59 3.12 -3.65
CA ALA A 162 12.98 2.28 -2.63
C ALA A 162 11.52 1.94 -2.95
N HIS A 163 10.76 2.89 -3.51
CA HIS A 163 9.36 2.70 -3.92
C HIS A 163 9.26 1.61 -4.99
N GLN A 164 10.09 1.71 -6.04
CA GLN A 164 10.14 0.69 -7.10
C GLN A 164 10.46 -0.72 -6.58
N VAL A 165 11.34 -0.82 -5.57
CA VAL A 165 11.65 -2.10 -4.91
C VAL A 165 10.45 -2.62 -4.12
N PHE A 166 9.79 -1.80 -3.32
CA PHE A 166 8.61 -2.23 -2.56
C PHE A 166 7.43 -2.59 -3.48
N ALA A 167 7.23 -1.88 -4.59
CA ALA A 167 6.22 -2.22 -5.59
C ALA A 167 6.51 -3.58 -6.25
N SER A 168 7.77 -3.85 -6.58
CA SER A 168 8.17 -5.11 -7.22
C SER A 168 8.34 -6.28 -6.24
N GLN A 169 8.48 -5.99 -4.94
CA GLN A 169 8.68 -6.97 -3.87
C GLN A 169 7.76 -6.62 -2.68
N PRO A 170 6.44 -6.78 -2.85
CA PRO A 170 5.45 -6.18 -1.94
C PRO A 170 5.48 -6.75 -0.52
N THR A 171 5.95 -7.98 -0.35
CA THR A 171 6.07 -8.67 0.96
C THR A 171 7.39 -8.41 1.69
N ARG A 172 8.25 -7.52 1.16
CA ARG A 172 9.51 -7.12 1.79
C ARG A 172 9.25 -6.42 3.14
N LEU A 173 10.00 -6.82 4.17
CA LEU A 173 9.88 -6.31 5.53
C LEU A 173 10.55 -4.93 5.69
N PHE A 174 11.75 -4.80 5.13
CA PHE A 174 12.49 -3.56 5.07
C PHE A 174 13.48 -3.58 3.89
N LEU A 175 14.00 -2.41 3.54
CA LEU A 175 14.98 -2.23 2.47
C LEU A 175 16.17 -1.43 2.99
N HIS A 176 17.38 -1.89 2.68
CA HIS A 176 18.59 -1.11 2.91
C HIS A 176 18.82 -0.12 1.79
N GLY A 177 19.34 1.04 2.15
CA GLY A 177 19.93 1.94 1.20
C GLY A 177 21.07 2.77 1.75
N PHE A 178 21.64 3.62 0.92
CA PHE A 178 22.66 4.56 1.32
C PHE A 178 22.70 5.76 0.37
N TYR A 179 23.09 6.90 0.90
CA TYR A 179 23.20 8.15 0.16
C TYR A 179 24.60 8.72 0.34
N ILE A 180 25.31 8.91 -0.78
CA ILE A 180 26.65 9.46 -0.82
C ILE A 180 26.60 10.83 -1.48
N ARG A 181 27.06 11.85 -0.75
CA ARG A 181 27.19 13.22 -1.26
C ARG A 181 28.63 13.72 -1.07
N GLY A 182 29.36 13.84 -2.18
CA GLY A 182 30.81 14.08 -2.12
C GLY A 182 31.53 12.89 -1.49
N SER A 183 32.21 13.10 -0.36
CA SER A 183 32.85 12.01 0.41
C SER A 183 32.04 11.55 1.63
N LEU A 184 30.89 12.17 1.89
CA LEU A 184 30.05 11.84 3.03
C LEU A 184 29.04 10.76 2.65
N ILE A 185 28.85 9.79 3.52
CA ILE A 185 27.86 8.72 3.36
C ILE A 185 26.92 8.67 4.57
N GLU A 186 25.65 8.48 4.26
CA GLU A 186 24.59 8.11 5.20
C GLU A 186 24.03 6.75 4.81
N LEU A 187 23.89 5.84 5.77
CA LEU A 187 23.20 4.57 5.56
C LEU A 187 21.74 4.73 5.95
N TRP A 188 20.86 4.10 5.19
CA TRP A 188 19.43 4.22 5.30
C TRP A 188 18.78 2.84 5.42
N ALA A 189 17.69 2.77 6.15
CA ALA A 189 16.77 1.64 6.12
C ALA A 189 15.33 2.16 6.00
N PHE A 190 14.54 1.49 5.18
CA PHE A 190 13.14 1.80 4.90
C PHE A 190 12.28 0.64 5.39
N ASP A 191 11.32 0.90 6.25
CA ASP A 191 10.27 -0.06 6.61
C ASP A 191 8.89 0.59 6.51
N ARG A 192 7.84 -0.19 6.77
CA ARG A 192 6.46 0.28 6.63
C ARG A 192 6.02 1.31 7.67
N SER A 193 6.85 1.60 8.68
CA SER A 193 6.63 2.66 9.68
C SER A 193 7.43 3.93 9.38
N GLY A 194 8.35 3.91 8.42
CA GLY A 194 9.15 5.07 8.04
C GLY A 194 10.57 4.71 7.61
N LEU A 195 11.36 5.74 7.36
CA LEU A 195 12.77 5.64 6.98
C LEU A 195 13.65 6.17 8.10
N TYR A 196 14.82 5.56 8.27
CA TYR A 196 15.75 5.94 9.32
C TYR A 196 17.20 5.74 8.90
N CYS A 197 18.09 6.59 9.43
CA CYS A 197 19.47 6.65 8.97
C CYS A 197 20.50 6.45 10.09
N SER A 198 21.72 6.11 9.69
CA SER A 198 22.91 6.11 10.54
C SER A 198 23.44 7.53 10.78
N ASP A 199 24.42 7.65 11.67
CA ASP A 199 25.32 8.80 11.65
C ASP A 199 26.08 8.89 10.32
N VAL A 200 26.43 10.12 9.94
CA VAL A 200 27.19 10.42 8.72
C VAL A 200 28.67 10.22 8.98
N PHE A 201 29.38 9.57 8.07
CA PHE A 201 30.85 9.45 8.12
C PHE A 201 31.50 9.76 6.77
N ASP A 202 32.82 9.98 6.77
CA ASP A 202 33.58 10.36 5.58
C ASP A 202 34.29 9.13 5.02
N VAL A 203 33.95 8.72 3.79
CA VAL A 203 34.53 7.56 3.09
C VAL A 203 36.05 7.65 3.01
N ARG A 204 36.63 8.86 2.95
CA ARG A 204 38.09 9.02 2.89
C ARG A 204 38.77 8.78 4.23
N LYS A 205 38.08 9.08 5.34
CA LYS A 205 38.59 8.88 6.70
C LYS A 205 38.36 7.45 7.16
N ASP A 206 37.16 6.93 6.91
CA ASP A 206 36.66 5.65 7.43
C ASP A 206 36.54 4.61 6.30
N PHE A 207 37.51 4.59 5.39
CA PHE A 207 37.46 3.80 4.15
C PHE A 207 37.28 2.29 4.38
N ILE A 208 37.93 1.74 5.42
CA ILE A 208 37.78 0.33 5.77
C ILE A 208 36.36 0.01 6.23
N GLN A 209 35.71 0.93 6.96
CA GLN A 209 34.32 0.77 7.37
C GLN A 209 33.38 0.82 6.15
N PHE A 210 33.58 1.77 5.23
CA PHE A 210 32.84 1.82 3.97
C PHE A 210 32.99 0.51 3.18
N LEU A 211 34.21 0.01 3.03
CA LEU A 211 34.49 -1.25 2.34
C LEU A 211 33.78 -2.44 3.00
N SER A 212 33.84 -2.49 4.32
CA SER A 212 33.18 -3.52 5.13
C SER A 212 31.67 -3.54 4.89
N ILE A 213 31.02 -2.38 4.81
CA ILE A 213 29.58 -2.25 4.54
C ILE A 213 29.21 -2.78 3.15
N ILE A 214 29.92 -2.34 2.10
CA ILE A 214 29.66 -2.79 0.73
C ILE A 214 29.84 -4.31 0.60
N LEU A 215 30.88 -4.86 1.25
CA LEU A 215 31.14 -6.30 1.27
C LEU A 215 30.12 -7.08 2.11
N SER A 216 29.61 -6.49 3.20
CA SER A 216 28.56 -7.09 4.03
C SER A 216 27.27 -7.26 3.24
N TYR A 217 26.83 -6.22 2.52
CA TYR A 217 25.60 -6.29 1.72
C TYR A 217 25.60 -7.45 0.72
N GLN A 218 26.75 -7.74 0.10
CA GLN A 218 26.88 -8.87 -0.83
C GLN A 218 26.78 -10.24 -0.15
N ARG A 219 26.91 -10.33 1.18
CA ARG A 219 26.94 -11.58 1.95
C ARG A 219 25.74 -11.78 2.87
N MET A 220 24.99 -10.71 3.14
CA MET A 220 23.77 -10.74 3.92
C MET A 220 22.81 -11.83 3.44
N THR A 221 22.19 -12.54 4.37
CA THR A 221 21.14 -13.52 4.07
C THR A 221 19.88 -12.83 3.54
N ASP A 222 18.92 -13.61 3.04
CA ASP A 222 17.63 -13.04 2.60
C ASP A 222 16.89 -12.32 3.74
N GLN A 223 17.01 -12.81 4.98
CA GLN A 223 16.45 -12.17 6.16
C GLN A 223 17.20 -10.89 6.53
N ASP A 224 18.54 -10.88 6.48
CA ASP A 224 19.35 -9.68 6.73
C ASP A 224 19.04 -8.57 5.70
N LEU A 225 18.70 -8.96 4.47
CA LEU A 225 18.25 -8.05 3.41
C LEU A 225 16.78 -7.67 3.51
N GLY A 226 16.02 -8.21 4.48
CA GLY A 226 14.64 -7.82 4.74
C GLY A 226 13.58 -8.58 3.93
N LYS A 227 13.90 -9.74 3.35
CA LYS A 227 12.89 -10.64 2.77
C LYS A 227 12.15 -11.41 3.87
N ILE A 228 10.85 -11.62 3.67
CA ILE A 228 10.01 -12.42 4.55
C ILE A 228 10.36 -13.91 4.41
N SER A 229 10.41 -14.64 5.53
CA SER A 229 10.76 -16.06 5.53
C SER A 229 9.58 -17.02 5.39
N ILE A 230 8.35 -16.53 5.51
CA ILE A 230 7.14 -17.38 5.49
C ILE A 230 6.76 -17.84 4.09
N ILE A 231 7.22 -17.14 3.05
CA ILE A 231 7.00 -17.51 1.64
C ILE A 231 8.23 -18.28 1.17
N GLU A 232 8.00 -19.52 0.76
CA GLU A 232 9.01 -20.41 0.22
C GLU A 232 8.67 -20.74 -1.24
N THR A 233 9.62 -21.35 -1.96
CA THR A 233 9.41 -21.76 -3.36
C THR A 233 9.84 -23.21 -3.54
N ASP A 234 9.02 -24.01 -4.22
CA ASP A 234 9.37 -25.34 -4.70
C ASP A 234 9.03 -25.51 -6.19
N LYS A 235 9.02 -26.76 -6.69
CA LYS A 235 8.67 -27.08 -8.08
C LYS A 235 7.26 -26.64 -8.49
N GLY A 236 6.33 -26.53 -7.55
CA GLY A 236 4.95 -26.10 -7.75
C GLY A 236 4.73 -24.59 -7.69
N GLY A 237 5.78 -23.81 -7.37
CA GLY A 237 5.75 -22.36 -7.26
C GLY A 237 5.93 -21.86 -5.82
N SER A 238 5.56 -20.60 -5.59
CA SER A 238 5.61 -19.99 -4.26
C SER A 238 4.51 -20.56 -3.37
N TYR A 239 4.81 -20.80 -2.10
CA TYR A 239 3.85 -21.31 -1.13
C TYR A 239 4.13 -20.77 0.27
N ILE A 240 3.15 -20.94 1.15
CA ILE A 240 3.31 -20.76 2.58
C ILE A 240 2.94 -22.04 3.33
N ILE A 241 3.53 -22.24 4.50
CA ILE A 241 3.13 -23.29 5.46
C ILE A 241 2.33 -22.63 6.57
N LEU A 242 1.10 -23.10 6.74
CA LEU A 242 0.20 -22.69 7.80
C LEU A 242 0.43 -23.58 9.01
N ASP A 243 0.46 -22.98 10.21
CA ASP A 243 0.68 -23.75 11.43
C ASP A 243 -0.44 -24.79 11.62
N SER A 244 -0.06 -26.06 11.53
CA SER A 244 -0.96 -27.22 11.60
C SER A 244 -1.75 -27.32 12.91
N VAL A 245 -1.27 -26.68 13.99
CA VAL A 245 -1.96 -26.66 15.29
C VAL A 245 -3.19 -25.76 15.26
N LEU A 246 -3.16 -24.68 14.47
CA LEU A 246 -4.28 -23.75 14.35
C LEU A 246 -5.36 -24.25 13.38
N MET A 247 -4.99 -24.96 12.30
CA MET A 247 -5.89 -25.55 11.31
C MET A 247 -5.26 -26.77 10.62
N PRO A 248 -5.61 -28.01 11.00
CA PRO A 248 -5.03 -29.23 10.42
C PRO A 248 -5.31 -29.42 8.92
N SER A 249 -6.40 -28.82 8.41
CA SER A 249 -6.91 -29.06 7.06
C SER A 249 -6.25 -28.23 5.97
N LEU A 250 -5.59 -27.12 6.31
CA LEU A 250 -5.08 -26.16 5.34
C LEU A 250 -3.57 -26.31 5.08
N GLY A 251 -2.76 -26.58 6.11
CA GLY A 251 -1.37 -27.06 6.05
C GLY A 251 -0.38 -26.30 5.15
N LYS A 252 -0.55 -26.38 3.82
CA LYS A 252 0.26 -25.73 2.80
C LYS A 252 -0.65 -25.06 1.76
N LEU A 253 -0.34 -23.81 1.39
CA LEU A 253 -1.04 -23.10 0.32
C LEU A 253 -0.06 -22.61 -0.73
N TYR A 254 -0.30 -22.99 -1.99
CA TYR A 254 0.38 -22.39 -3.13
C TYR A 254 -0.20 -21.03 -3.44
N LEU A 255 0.66 -20.07 -3.77
CA LEU A 255 0.31 -18.71 -4.13
C LEU A 255 0.37 -18.53 -5.64
N GLU A 256 -0.53 -17.73 -6.16
CA GLU A 256 -0.40 -17.25 -7.53
C GLU A 256 0.86 -16.39 -7.67
N SER A 257 1.49 -16.43 -8.84
CA SER A 257 2.77 -15.76 -9.08
C SER A 257 2.69 -14.24 -8.91
N GLN A 258 1.52 -13.65 -9.18
CA GLN A 258 1.26 -12.22 -9.05
C GLN A 258 0.18 -11.98 -8.00
N PRO A 259 0.30 -10.90 -7.20
CA PRO A 259 -0.76 -10.50 -6.30
C PRO A 259 -1.99 -10.01 -7.09
N ILE A 260 -3.18 -10.26 -6.54
CA ILE A 260 -4.45 -9.72 -7.06
C ILE A 260 -4.71 -8.28 -6.62
N ALA A 261 -4.02 -7.83 -5.56
CA ALA A 261 -4.03 -6.45 -5.10
C ALA A 261 -2.74 -6.16 -4.34
N SER A 262 -2.18 -4.95 -4.52
CA SER A 262 -1.01 -4.47 -3.79
C SER A 262 -1.10 -2.96 -3.62
N ARG A 263 -0.69 -2.41 -2.47
CA ARG A 263 -0.50 -0.96 -2.27
C ARG A 263 0.98 -0.60 -2.36
N GLU A 264 1.31 0.40 -3.18
CA GLU A 264 2.71 0.71 -3.55
C GLU A 264 3.42 1.70 -2.61
N GLY A 265 2.70 2.45 -1.77
CA GLY A 265 3.29 3.47 -0.89
C GLY A 265 4.42 2.93 0.00
N LEU A 266 5.48 3.73 0.20
CA LEU A 266 6.66 3.36 0.99
C LEU A 266 6.30 3.02 2.44
N VAL A 267 5.59 3.93 3.09
CA VAL A 267 5.17 3.88 4.49
C VAL A 267 3.65 3.71 4.55
N GLY A 268 3.16 2.79 5.39
CA GLY A 268 1.72 2.54 5.51
C GLY A 268 1.37 1.07 5.68
N THR A 269 0.22 0.67 5.16
CA THR A 269 -0.31 -0.69 5.35
C THR A 269 0.33 -1.73 4.46
N GLY A 270 0.92 -1.35 3.32
CA GLY A 270 1.58 -2.28 2.39
C GLY A 270 0.72 -3.50 2.05
N THR A 271 -0.61 -3.33 1.99
CA THR A 271 -1.56 -4.44 1.84
C THR A 271 -1.27 -5.18 0.54
N THR A 272 -1.06 -6.49 0.63
CA THR A 272 -0.78 -7.36 -0.52
C THR A 272 -1.65 -8.60 -0.44
N CYS A 273 -2.41 -8.89 -1.50
CA CYS A 273 -3.32 -10.02 -1.55
C CYS A 273 -2.93 -10.97 -2.68
N TYR A 274 -2.86 -12.27 -2.39
CA TYR A 274 -2.61 -13.34 -3.36
C TYR A 274 -3.82 -14.26 -3.42
N ARG A 275 -4.15 -14.76 -4.61
CA ARG A 275 -4.93 -16.00 -4.68
C ARG A 275 -4.08 -17.16 -4.19
N ALA A 276 -4.71 -18.05 -3.43
CA ALA A 276 -4.09 -19.21 -2.85
C ALA A 276 -4.93 -20.47 -3.09
N ARG A 277 -4.24 -21.61 -3.28
CA ARG A 277 -4.85 -22.91 -3.55
C ARG A 277 -4.19 -24.01 -2.75
N MET A 278 -4.97 -25.04 -2.44
CA MET A 278 -4.46 -26.27 -1.83
C MET A 278 -3.59 -27.06 -2.82
N PRO A 279 -2.64 -27.90 -2.36
CA PRO A 279 -1.76 -28.68 -3.23
C PRO A 279 -2.50 -29.64 -4.16
N ASP A 280 -3.61 -30.21 -3.68
CA ASP A 280 -4.48 -31.18 -4.37
C ASP A 280 -5.59 -30.52 -5.21
N SER A 281 -5.67 -29.18 -5.20
CA SER A 281 -6.68 -28.41 -5.92
C SER A 281 -6.06 -27.55 -7.01
N ASN A 282 -6.71 -27.54 -8.17
CA ASN A 282 -6.43 -26.58 -9.25
C ASN A 282 -7.24 -25.28 -9.11
N ARG A 283 -8.11 -25.17 -8.11
CA ARG A 283 -8.96 -24.00 -7.88
C ARG A 283 -8.36 -23.07 -6.83
N TRP A 284 -8.32 -21.79 -7.16
CA TRP A 284 -7.94 -20.69 -6.28
C TRP A 284 -9.10 -20.31 -5.36
N ASN A 285 -9.23 -21.01 -4.23
CA ASN A 285 -10.38 -20.86 -3.33
C ASN A 285 -10.11 -19.93 -2.13
N TYR A 286 -8.84 -19.55 -1.91
CA TYR A 286 -8.43 -18.76 -0.75
C TYR A 286 -7.78 -17.44 -1.19
N VAL A 287 -7.98 -16.40 -0.42
CA VAL A 287 -7.19 -15.16 -0.50
C VAL A 287 -6.22 -15.15 0.66
N LEU A 288 -4.94 -14.95 0.37
CA LEU A 288 -3.93 -14.67 1.37
C LEU A 288 -3.61 -13.18 1.36
N LYS A 289 -3.85 -12.49 2.48
CA LYS A 289 -3.61 -11.06 2.68
C LYS A 289 -2.44 -10.85 3.66
N PHE A 290 -1.43 -10.12 3.24
CA PHE A 290 -0.41 -9.53 4.11
C PHE A 290 -0.76 -8.06 4.34
N LYS A 291 -0.75 -7.62 5.59
CA LYS A 291 -1.05 -6.21 5.94
C LYS A 291 -0.27 -5.75 7.16
N TRP A 292 0.30 -4.54 7.09
CA TRP A 292 0.91 -3.82 8.19
C TRP A 292 -0.12 -2.93 8.91
N ARG A 293 -0.76 -3.45 9.95
CA ARG A 293 -1.70 -2.69 10.79
C ARG A 293 -0.96 -1.82 11.81
N TRP A 294 -1.55 -0.70 12.23
CA TRP A 294 -1.00 0.02 13.37
C TRP A 294 -1.20 -0.82 14.64
N ALA A 295 -0.20 -0.93 15.49
CA ALA A 295 -0.27 -1.79 16.68
C ALA A 295 -1.37 -1.36 17.67
N ARG A 296 -1.82 -0.09 17.62
CA ARG A 296 -2.93 0.43 18.43
C ARG A 296 -4.31 0.18 17.82
N GLU A 297 -4.38 -0.15 16.53
CA GLU A 297 -5.64 -0.50 15.88
C GLU A 297 -6.10 -1.89 16.31
N ARG A 298 -7.43 -2.04 16.42
CA ARG A 298 -8.06 -3.35 16.61
C ARG A 298 -7.70 -4.25 15.42
N PRO A 299 -7.28 -5.50 15.65
CA PRO A 299 -7.02 -6.44 14.57
C PRO A 299 -8.30 -6.83 13.80
N GLU A 300 -8.26 -6.82 12.46
CA GLU A 300 -9.36 -7.22 11.57
C GLU A 300 -9.90 -8.63 11.89
N ASP A 301 -9.02 -9.54 12.34
CA ASP A 301 -9.39 -10.93 12.61
C ASP A 301 -10.37 -11.08 13.78
N GLU A 302 -10.39 -10.14 14.72
CA GLU A 302 -11.39 -10.15 15.79
C GLU A 302 -12.81 -9.96 15.23
N LEU A 303 -12.96 -9.00 14.30
CA LEU A 303 -14.24 -8.74 13.62
C LEU A 303 -14.61 -9.92 12.72
N LEU A 304 -13.67 -10.47 11.97
CA LEU A 304 -13.94 -11.64 11.12
C LEU A 304 -14.28 -12.89 11.93
N LYS A 305 -13.67 -13.10 13.10
CA LYS A 305 -14.05 -14.16 14.05
C LYS A 305 -15.47 -13.95 14.57
N LEU A 306 -15.84 -12.72 14.89
CA LEU A 306 -17.19 -12.36 15.33
C LEU A 306 -18.22 -12.63 14.23
N VAL A 307 -17.96 -12.17 13.00
CA VAL A 307 -18.77 -12.43 11.80
C VAL A 307 -19.02 -13.92 11.61
N LYS A 308 -17.97 -14.73 11.70
CA LYS A 308 -18.07 -16.20 11.62
C LYS A 308 -18.90 -16.80 12.76
N ALA A 309 -18.67 -16.36 14.00
CA ALA A 309 -19.39 -16.83 15.18
C ALA A 309 -20.89 -16.50 15.12
N LYS A 310 -21.24 -15.32 14.59
CA LYS A 310 -22.61 -14.84 14.43
C LYS A 310 -23.30 -15.35 13.17
N ARG A 311 -22.58 -16.07 12.31
CA ARG A 311 -23.09 -16.65 11.05
C ARG A 311 -23.70 -15.59 10.15
N VAL A 312 -23.02 -14.45 10.04
CA VAL A 312 -23.44 -13.36 9.16
C VAL A 312 -23.59 -13.87 7.73
N TRP A 313 -24.73 -13.59 7.12
CA TRP A 313 -25.04 -14.00 5.77
C TRP A 313 -24.20 -13.21 4.77
N GLY A 314 -23.59 -13.90 3.80
CA GLY A 314 -22.88 -13.25 2.70
C GLY A 314 -21.58 -12.54 3.08
N ALA A 315 -21.02 -12.80 4.26
CA ALA A 315 -19.73 -12.27 4.66
C ALA A 315 -18.59 -13.27 4.42
N VAL A 316 -17.36 -12.76 4.31
CA VAL A 316 -16.16 -13.56 4.13
C VAL A 316 -15.83 -14.38 5.39
N SER A 317 -15.36 -15.62 5.22
CA SER A 317 -14.84 -16.46 6.31
C SER A 317 -13.37 -16.16 6.57
N LEU A 318 -13.00 -16.06 7.85
CA LEU A 318 -11.60 -16.16 8.29
C LEU A 318 -11.22 -17.63 8.48
N ASP A 319 -10.19 -18.05 7.74
CA ASP A 319 -9.66 -19.41 7.76
C ASP A 319 -8.31 -19.48 8.49
N TYR A 320 -7.52 -18.41 8.48
CA TYR A 320 -6.27 -18.35 9.24
C TYR A 320 -5.87 -16.92 9.57
N TYR A 321 -5.20 -16.75 10.72
CA TYR A 321 -4.59 -15.50 11.13
C TYR A 321 -3.28 -15.77 11.87
N LYS A 322 -2.22 -15.01 11.54
CA LYS A 322 -0.98 -14.99 12.32
C LYS A 322 -0.30 -13.63 12.21
N GLU A 323 0.15 -13.11 13.35
CA GLU A 323 1.11 -12.01 13.38
C GLU A 323 2.50 -12.55 13.05
N VAL A 324 3.15 -11.96 12.06
CA VAL A 324 4.41 -12.46 11.50
C VAL A 324 5.60 -11.65 12.01
N GLU A 325 5.47 -10.32 12.05
CA GLU A 325 6.57 -9.42 12.40
C GLU A 325 6.03 -8.06 12.90
N SER A 326 6.86 -7.26 13.57
CA SER A 326 6.56 -5.86 13.90
C SER A 326 7.73 -4.93 13.59
N THR A 327 7.45 -3.68 13.23
CA THR A 327 8.52 -2.70 12.99
C THR A 327 9.30 -2.36 14.24
N ALA A 328 8.69 -2.42 15.44
CA ALA A 328 9.41 -2.36 16.71
C ALA A 328 10.45 -3.48 16.84
N ASN A 329 10.09 -4.70 16.44
CA ASN A 329 11.03 -5.82 16.44
C ASN A 329 12.12 -5.65 15.37
N LEU A 330 11.76 -5.24 14.15
CA LEU A 330 12.72 -4.94 13.08
C LEU A 330 13.74 -3.88 13.52
N ARG A 331 13.32 -2.88 14.30
CA ARG A 331 14.19 -1.81 14.83
C ARG A 331 14.85 -2.13 16.17
N ARG A 332 14.64 -3.33 16.72
CA ARG A 332 15.20 -3.75 18.02
C ARG A 332 16.73 -3.61 18.02
N GLY A 333 17.26 -3.09 19.14
CA GLY A 333 18.69 -2.85 19.34
C GLY A 333 19.20 -1.50 18.84
N LEU A 334 18.36 -0.70 18.18
CA LEU A 334 18.66 0.70 17.88
C LEU A 334 18.26 1.60 19.04
N ARG A 335 19.04 2.66 19.27
CA ARG A 335 18.60 3.77 20.12
C ARG A 335 17.92 4.80 19.24
N TRP A 336 16.67 5.10 19.59
CA TRP A 336 15.83 6.07 18.88
C TRP A 336 16.49 7.46 18.93
N GLY A 337 16.68 8.05 17.75
CA GLY A 337 16.92 9.49 17.58
C GLY A 337 15.61 10.29 17.65
N THR A 338 15.62 11.52 17.11
CA THR A 338 14.41 12.34 17.02
C THR A 338 13.62 12.03 15.74
N HIS A 339 12.28 12.11 15.82
CA HIS A 339 11.44 12.10 14.62
C HIS A 339 11.59 13.43 13.89
N ARG A 340 11.63 13.36 12.56
CA ARG A 340 11.91 14.51 11.71
C ARG A 340 10.90 14.63 10.59
N LYS A 341 10.60 15.88 10.23
CA LYS A 341 9.75 16.25 9.10
C LYS A 341 10.44 17.31 8.24
N PHE A 342 9.96 17.50 7.02
CA PHE A 342 10.46 18.57 6.17
C PHE A 342 10.08 19.93 6.76
N VAL A 343 10.97 20.91 6.60
CA VAL A 343 10.70 22.29 7.03
C VAL A 343 9.63 22.88 6.09
N ARG A 344 8.40 23.08 6.57
CA ARG A 344 7.30 23.65 5.77
C ARG A 344 7.53 25.14 5.54
N ALA A 345 7.29 25.60 4.30
CA ALA A 345 7.18 27.02 4.02
C ALA A 345 5.92 27.58 4.71
N GLN A 346 6.10 28.53 5.64
CA GLN A 346 4.97 29.37 6.06
C GLN A 346 4.46 30.13 4.83
N SER A 347 3.13 30.19 4.68
CA SER A 347 2.42 30.89 3.60
C SER A 347 3.00 32.29 3.34
N PRO A 348 3.10 32.75 2.08
CA PRO A 348 3.80 33.98 1.77
C PRO A 348 2.94 35.20 2.16
N GLU A 349 3.29 35.82 3.28
CA GLU A 349 3.14 37.28 3.35
C GLU A 349 4.13 37.86 2.34
N LYS A 350 3.56 38.50 1.31
CA LYS A 350 4.24 39.15 0.18
C LYS A 350 5.57 39.80 0.61
N HIS A 351 6.71 39.24 0.20
CA HIS A 351 7.89 39.99 -0.25
C HIS A 351 8.86 39.03 -0.97
N ALA A 352 9.14 39.35 -2.23
CA ALA A 352 10.11 38.65 -3.07
C ALA A 352 11.55 38.95 -2.59
N SER A 353 12.20 37.92 -2.04
CA SER A 353 13.67 37.75 -1.87
C SER A 353 14.03 36.45 -1.11
N VAL A 354 13.04 35.70 -0.63
CA VAL A 354 13.24 34.54 0.28
C VAL A 354 13.56 33.23 -0.47
N ASP A 355 13.18 33.09 -1.74
CA ASP A 355 13.35 31.83 -2.49
C ASP A 355 14.82 31.53 -2.85
N GLU A 356 15.63 32.54 -3.22
CA GLU A 356 17.06 32.36 -3.53
C GLU A 356 17.89 31.97 -2.29
N GLN A 357 17.57 32.54 -1.12
CA GLN A 357 18.26 32.22 0.14
C GLN A 357 17.98 30.78 0.60
N ARG A 358 16.77 30.25 0.34
CA ARG A 358 16.32 28.91 0.75
C ARG A 358 16.90 27.80 -0.13
N GLN A 359 16.97 28.02 -1.45
CA GLN A 359 17.65 27.09 -2.36
C GLN A 359 19.14 26.94 -1.98
N HIS A 360 19.75 28.00 -1.49
CA HIS A 360 21.13 28.01 -1.00
C HIS A 360 21.33 27.17 0.28
N VAL A 361 20.35 27.12 1.19
CA VAL A 361 20.39 26.27 2.41
C VAL A 361 20.15 24.79 2.06
N ALA A 362 19.17 24.52 1.19
CA ALA A 362 18.86 23.16 0.71
C ALA A 362 20.04 22.50 -0.04
N CYS A 363 20.83 23.28 -0.78
CA CYS A 363 22.02 22.80 -1.50
C CYS A 363 23.28 22.66 -0.60
N SER A 364 23.35 23.39 0.51
CA SER A 364 24.49 23.38 1.44
C SER A 364 24.39 22.34 2.57
N ALA A 365 23.17 21.85 2.86
CA ALA A 365 22.91 20.75 3.79
C ALA A 365 23.75 19.51 3.44
N ASN A 366 24.41 18.92 4.44
CA ASN A 366 25.27 17.75 4.24
C ASN A 366 24.72 16.49 4.90
N ARG A 367 23.65 16.62 5.69
CA ARG A 367 23.07 15.57 6.53
C ARG A 367 21.57 15.77 6.66
N LEU A 368 20.84 14.70 7.00
CA LEU A 368 19.40 14.77 7.25
C LEU A 368 19.01 15.89 8.23
N VAL A 369 19.76 16.03 9.32
CA VAL A 369 19.48 17.00 10.40
C VAL A 369 19.57 18.45 9.96
N ASP A 370 20.35 18.75 8.92
CA ASP A 370 20.53 20.10 8.40
C ASP A 370 19.30 20.58 7.61
N TYR A 371 18.47 19.64 7.13
CA TYR A 371 17.37 19.91 6.20
C TYR A 371 15.97 19.68 6.79
N THR A 372 15.89 19.02 7.95
CA THR A 372 14.62 18.64 8.57
C THR A 372 14.50 19.26 9.95
N GLU A 373 13.28 19.46 10.43
CA GLU A 373 13.00 19.88 11.81
C GLU A 373 12.49 18.71 12.64
N GLU A 374 12.64 18.84 13.97
CA GLU A 374 12.06 17.87 14.90
C GLU A 374 10.53 17.96 14.86
N THR A 375 9.88 16.83 15.07
CA THR A 375 8.42 16.76 15.12
C THR A 375 7.98 15.95 16.33
N ASP A 376 6.84 16.34 16.89
CA ASP A 376 6.15 15.60 17.96
C ASP A 376 5.46 14.33 17.46
N ASN A 377 5.59 13.99 16.18
CA ASN A 377 5.08 12.74 15.63
C ASN A 377 5.71 11.55 16.37
N LEU A 378 4.86 10.61 16.77
CA LEU A 378 5.28 9.40 17.45
C LEU A 378 5.57 8.28 16.45
N PHE A 379 6.51 7.41 16.81
CA PHE A 379 6.77 6.18 16.07
C PHE A 379 5.50 5.34 16.01
N GLN A 380 4.98 5.16 14.79
CA GLN A 380 3.85 4.28 14.54
C GLN A 380 4.34 2.84 14.42
N ASN A 381 4.43 2.11 15.54
CA ASN A 381 4.73 0.68 15.50
C ASN A 381 3.66 -0.06 14.68
N ARG A 382 4.07 -0.79 13.65
CA ARG A 382 3.17 -1.56 12.79
C ARG A 382 3.44 -3.05 12.94
N ILE A 383 2.39 -3.84 12.90
CA ILE A 383 2.43 -5.30 12.98
C ILE A 383 2.02 -5.87 11.63
N LEU A 384 2.87 -6.71 11.05
CA LEU A 384 2.56 -7.48 9.85
C LEU A 384 1.70 -8.69 10.23
N ALA A 385 0.47 -8.72 9.74
CA ALA A 385 -0.43 -9.85 9.83
C ALA A 385 -0.47 -10.63 8.50
N CYS A 386 -0.57 -11.95 8.60
CA CYS A 386 -0.92 -12.87 7.53
C CYS A 386 -2.33 -13.41 7.79
N ILE A 387 -3.24 -13.16 6.86
CA ILE A 387 -4.67 -13.45 6.97
C ILE A 387 -5.06 -14.32 5.78
N VAL A 388 -5.77 -15.43 6.02
CA VAL A 388 -6.35 -16.24 4.94
C VAL A 388 -7.86 -16.22 5.06
N THR A 389 -8.52 -15.88 3.96
CA THR A 389 -9.97 -15.78 3.88
C THR A 389 -10.54 -16.53 2.67
N SER A 390 -11.83 -16.86 2.73
CA SER A 390 -12.60 -17.46 1.63
C SER A 390 -14.05 -16.98 1.65
N PRO A 391 -14.76 -16.96 0.50
CA PRO A 391 -14.32 -17.36 -0.84
C PRO A 391 -13.48 -16.29 -1.58
N VAL A 392 -12.80 -16.69 -2.66
CA VAL A 392 -12.19 -15.78 -3.63
C VAL A 392 -13.26 -15.29 -4.60
N GLY A 393 -13.29 -13.98 -4.86
CA GLY A 393 -14.15 -13.37 -5.87
C GLY A 393 -13.36 -12.46 -6.81
N ARG A 394 -14.05 -11.96 -7.83
CA ARG A 394 -13.52 -10.99 -8.80
C ARG A 394 -14.03 -9.59 -8.47
N SER A 395 -13.28 -8.58 -8.90
CA SER A 395 -13.63 -7.18 -8.59
C SER A 395 -14.95 -6.77 -9.24
N LEU A 396 -15.68 -5.86 -8.59
CA LEU A 396 -16.97 -5.36 -9.05
C LEU A 396 -16.93 -4.88 -10.50
N HIS A 397 -15.87 -4.19 -10.93
CA HIS A 397 -15.75 -3.65 -12.29
C HIS A 397 -15.71 -4.71 -13.39
N THR A 398 -15.52 -5.99 -13.06
CA THR A 398 -15.42 -7.07 -14.05
C THR A 398 -16.77 -7.68 -14.42
N PHE A 399 -17.89 -7.16 -13.91
CA PHE A 399 -19.24 -7.71 -14.14
C PHE A 399 -19.51 -8.00 -15.62
N GLN A 400 -20.27 -9.04 -15.92
CA GLN A 400 -20.50 -9.53 -17.28
C GLN A 400 -21.92 -9.21 -17.78
N SER A 401 -22.83 -8.84 -16.89
CA SER A 401 -24.19 -8.44 -17.24
C SER A 401 -24.77 -7.48 -16.20
N LEU A 402 -25.79 -6.71 -16.60
CA LEU A 402 -26.53 -5.84 -15.69
C LEU A 402 -27.23 -6.64 -14.59
N THR A 403 -27.84 -7.77 -14.94
CA THR A 403 -28.48 -8.67 -13.97
C THR A 403 -27.52 -9.14 -12.89
N GLU A 404 -26.29 -9.50 -13.28
CA GLU A 404 -25.26 -9.88 -12.32
C GLU A 404 -24.85 -8.71 -11.42
N LEU A 405 -24.60 -7.53 -11.99
CA LEU A 405 -24.26 -6.34 -11.24
C LEU A 405 -25.34 -6.02 -10.18
N LEU A 406 -26.60 -6.04 -10.59
CA LEU A 406 -27.74 -5.79 -9.69
C LEU A 406 -27.86 -6.85 -8.59
N GLN A 407 -27.62 -8.13 -8.92
CA GLN A 407 -27.60 -9.22 -7.93
C GLN A 407 -26.48 -9.02 -6.90
N VAL A 408 -25.30 -8.57 -7.32
CA VAL A 408 -24.17 -8.29 -6.44
C VAL A 408 -24.49 -7.16 -5.47
N PHE A 409 -25.06 -6.04 -5.92
CA PHE A 409 -25.48 -4.95 -5.04
C PHE A 409 -26.56 -5.37 -4.04
N ARG A 410 -27.59 -6.08 -4.51
CA ARG A 410 -28.65 -6.60 -3.65
C ARG A 410 -28.08 -7.49 -2.54
N ASP A 411 -27.18 -8.40 -2.90
CA ASP A 411 -26.59 -9.34 -1.96
C ASP A 411 -25.60 -8.64 -1.01
N ALA A 412 -24.84 -7.65 -1.47
CA ALA A 412 -23.99 -6.85 -0.61
C ALA A 412 -24.81 -6.05 0.44
N ILE A 413 -25.98 -5.51 0.06
CA ILE A 413 -26.89 -4.84 1.01
C ILE A 413 -27.48 -5.85 2.02
N LYS A 414 -27.83 -7.07 1.58
CA LYS A 414 -28.28 -8.15 2.47
C LYS A 414 -27.17 -8.58 3.45
N CYS A 415 -25.93 -8.65 2.98
CA CYS A 415 -24.76 -8.90 3.83
C CYS A 415 -24.57 -7.77 4.85
N HIS A 416 -24.64 -6.51 4.42
CA HIS A 416 -24.57 -5.36 5.31
C HIS A 416 -25.66 -5.37 6.39
N ARG A 417 -26.90 -5.71 6.02
CA ARG A 417 -28.00 -5.91 6.97
C ARG A 417 -27.65 -6.94 8.04
N SER A 418 -27.12 -8.10 7.62
CA SER A 418 -26.72 -9.17 8.54
C SER A 418 -25.53 -8.76 9.43
N LEU A 419 -24.55 -8.00 8.91
CA LEU A 419 -23.47 -7.40 9.72
C LEU A 419 -24.05 -6.51 10.84
N CYS A 420 -24.99 -5.63 10.49
CA CYS A 420 -25.60 -4.70 11.44
C CYS A 420 -26.48 -5.42 12.47
N TYR A 421 -27.30 -6.39 12.04
CA TYR A 421 -28.26 -7.06 12.93
C TYR A 421 -27.62 -8.15 13.78
N ASP A 422 -26.89 -9.07 13.16
CA ASP A 422 -26.43 -10.31 13.79
C ASP A 422 -25.10 -10.12 14.51
N ALA A 423 -24.19 -9.33 13.92
CA ALA A 423 -22.86 -9.07 14.47
C ALA A 423 -22.72 -7.72 15.15
N LYS A 424 -23.69 -6.81 15.01
CA LYS A 424 -23.61 -5.42 15.52
C LYS A 424 -22.40 -4.69 14.97
N ILE A 425 -22.07 -4.91 13.70
CA ILE A 425 -20.93 -4.29 13.00
C ILE A 425 -21.43 -3.28 11.98
N LEU A 426 -20.84 -2.08 11.97
CA LEU A 426 -20.91 -1.13 10.85
C LEU A 426 -19.65 -1.19 10.01
N HIS A 427 -19.77 -1.12 8.69
CA HIS A 427 -18.63 -1.32 7.78
C HIS A 427 -17.78 -0.05 7.61
N GLN A 428 -18.41 1.12 7.52
CA GLN A 428 -17.78 2.45 7.40
C GLN A 428 -16.92 2.72 6.16
N ASP A 429 -16.78 1.74 5.25
CA ASP A 429 -15.95 1.88 4.05
C ASP A 429 -16.52 1.08 2.86
N ILE A 430 -17.81 1.29 2.58
CA ILE A 430 -18.45 0.71 1.39
C ILE A 430 -17.87 1.38 0.13
N SER A 431 -17.21 0.59 -0.71
CA SER A 431 -16.55 1.03 -1.95
C SER A 431 -16.55 -0.09 -3.01
N PRO A 432 -16.32 0.21 -4.31
CA PRO A 432 -16.22 -0.82 -5.35
C PRO A 432 -15.09 -1.84 -5.06
N GLY A 433 -14.03 -1.42 -4.38
CA GLY A 433 -12.89 -2.27 -4.02
C GLY A 433 -13.20 -3.25 -2.88
N ASN A 434 -14.21 -2.95 -2.06
CA ASN A 434 -14.63 -3.76 -0.92
C ASN A 434 -15.85 -4.64 -1.25
N MET A 435 -16.23 -4.71 -2.52
CA MET A 435 -17.31 -5.57 -3.05
C MET A 435 -16.74 -6.55 -4.07
N ILE A 436 -17.01 -7.84 -3.87
CA ILE A 436 -16.57 -8.89 -4.80
C ILE A 436 -17.75 -9.64 -5.41
N ILE A 437 -17.56 -10.07 -6.65
CA ILE A 437 -18.49 -10.91 -7.40
C ILE A 437 -18.06 -12.37 -7.24
N LEU A 438 -19.01 -13.25 -6.92
CA LEU A 438 -18.80 -14.68 -6.80
C LEU A 438 -19.39 -15.43 -8.00
N ASP A 439 -18.53 -16.12 -8.75
CA ASP A 439 -18.94 -16.93 -9.88
C ASP A 439 -19.48 -18.30 -9.44
N GLY A 440 -20.36 -18.88 -10.26
CA GLY A 440 -20.78 -20.28 -10.15
C GLY A 440 -21.53 -20.63 -8.86
N GLN A 441 -22.18 -19.66 -8.22
CA GLN A 441 -22.96 -19.88 -7.00
C GLN A 441 -24.32 -20.50 -7.31
N ASP A 442 -24.71 -21.49 -6.49
CA ASP A 442 -26.04 -22.09 -6.52
C ASP A 442 -27.14 -21.05 -6.22
N GLU A 443 -28.38 -21.33 -6.63
CA GLU A 443 -29.52 -20.50 -6.23
C GLU A 443 -29.63 -20.40 -4.69
N GLY A 444 -29.78 -19.18 -4.19
CA GLY A 444 -29.84 -18.88 -2.76
C GLY A 444 -28.50 -18.62 -2.07
N LYS A 445 -27.37 -18.84 -2.76
CA LYS A 445 -26.06 -18.38 -2.29
C LYS A 445 -25.81 -16.92 -2.70
N PRO A 446 -25.04 -16.15 -1.90
CA PRO A 446 -24.70 -14.78 -2.23
C PRO A 446 -23.86 -14.74 -3.51
N LYS A 447 -24.25 -13.87 -4.45
CA LYS A 447 -23.44 -13.56 -5.64
C LYS A 447 -22.53 -12.36 -5.43
N GLY A 448 -22.84 -11.52 -4.44
CA GLY A 448 -22.02 -10.41 -3.98
C GLY A 448 -21.68 -10.56 -2.50
N ILE A 449 -20.42 -10.29 -2.14
CA ILE A 449 -19.93 -10.31 -0.76
C ILE A 449 -19.20 -9.01 -0.44
N LEU A 450 -19.37 -8.53 0.79
CA LEU A 450 -18.55 -7.46 1.36
C LEU A 450 -17.26 -8.04 1.96
N ILE A 451 -16.15 -7.40 1.68
CA ILE A 451 -14.83 -7.71 2.20
C ILE A 451 -14.22 -6.50 2.89
N ASP A 452 -13.10 -6.71 3.58
CA ASP A 452 -12.32 -5.68 4.26
C ASP A 452 -13.06 -4.99 5.42
N LEU A 453 -12.92 -5.57 6.62
CA LEU A 453 -13.50 -5.02 7.85
C LEU A 453 -12.51 -4.15 8.63
N ASP A 454 -11.45 -3.68 7.99
CA ASP A 454 -10.39 -2.93 8.67
C ASP A 454 -10.86 -1.58 9.24
N SER A 455 -11.83 -0.93 8.57
CA SER A 455 -12.45 0.32 9.02
C SER A 455 -13.72 0.09 9.86
N ALA A 456 -14.13 -1.15 10.05
CA ALA A 456 -15.41 -1.46 10.66
C ALA A 456 -15.39 -1.28 12.18
N ILE A 457 -16.55 -0.95 12.76
CA ILE A 457 -16.72 -0.80 14.21
C ILE A 457 -17.81 -1.72 14.74
N GLU A 458 -17.62 -2.16 15.98
CA GLU A 458 -18.65 -2.87 16.73
C GLU A 458 -19.52 -1.86 17.50
N LEU A 459 -20.81 -1.82 17.20
CA LEU A 459 -21.78 -0.88 17.76
C LEU A 459 -21.90 -0.96 19.30
N ALA A 460 -21.51 -2.07 19.91
CA ALA A 460 -21.56 -2.27 21.36
C ALA A 460 -20.45 -1.53 22.13
N GLU A 461 -19.36 -1.11 21.47
CA GLU A 461 -18.18 -0.47 22.10
C GLU A 461 -18.17 1.07 21.97
N GLY A 462 -19.27 1.68 21.51
CA GLY A 462 -19.36 3.06 21.04
C GLY A 462 -19.27 4.20 22.08
N SER A 463 -18.39 4.13 23.08
CA SER A 463 -18.20 5.24 24.04
C SER A 463 -16.80 5.87 24.06
N GLY A 464 -15.95 5.67 23.05
CA GLY A 464 -14.57 6.19 23.11
C GLY A 464 -13.81 6.46 21.81
N THR A 465 -14.36 6.19 20.62
CA THR A 465 -13.62 6.43 19.38
C THR A 465 -13.69 7.91 18.99
N GLU A 466 -12.52 8.56 18.83
CA GLU A 466 -12.41 9.94 18.33
C GLU A 466 -13.20 10.11 17.02
N LEU A 467 -13.85 11.27 16.85
CA LEU A 467 -14.60 11.68 15.65
C LEU A 467 -13.65 11.80 14.45
N GLY A 468 -13.31 10.67 13.81
CA GLY A 468 -12.52 10.60 12.60
C GLY A 468 -13.39 10.38 11.37
N ILE A 469 -13.31 11.29 10.39
CA ILE A 469 -13.90 11.08 9.06
C ILE A 469 -13.18 9.87 8.44
N THR A 470 -13.88 8.75 8.35
CA THR A 470 -13.35 7.45 7.89
C THR A 470 -14.14 6.99 6.65
N GLY A 471 -13.47 6.30 5.73
CA GLY A 471 -14.04 5.76 4.50
C GLY A 471 -13.31 6.22 3.24
N THR A 472 -13.80 5.78 2.09
CA THR A 472 -13.27 6.14 0.77
C THR A 472 -13.96 7.41 0.24
N ARG A 473 -13.21 8.51 0.05
CA ARG A 473 -13.75 9.88 -0.13
C ARG A 473 -14.95 10.00 -1.09
N PRO A 474 -14.92 9.44 -2.32
CA PRO A 474 -16.05 9.54 -3.25
C PRO A 474 -17.33 8.90 -2.76
N PHE A 475 -17.24 7.95 -1.83
CA PHE A 475 -18.36 7.14 -1.34
C PHE A 475 -18.79 7.52 0.08
N MET A 476 -18.09 8.43 0.75
CA MET A 476 -18.49 8.90 2.09
C MET A 476 -19.86 9.60 2.05
N ALA A 477 -20.70 9.30 3.04
CA ALA A 477 -22.01 9.91 3.20
C ALA A 477 -21.93 11.42 3.58
N ILE A 478 -22.95 12.19 3.21
CA ILE A 478 -23.04 13.63 3.48
C ILE A 478 -22.94 13.94 4.98
N GLY A 479 -23.62 13.16 5.83
CA GLY A 479 -23.57 13.34 7.30
C GLY A 479 -22.15 13.13 7.85
N VAL A 480 -21.48 12.07 7.39
CA VAL A 480 -20.09 11.75 7.79
C VAL A 480 -19.12 12.86 7.39
N LEU A 481 -19.28 13.42 6.18
CA LEU A 481 -18.46 14.55 5.71
C LEU A 481 -18.67 15.83 6.55
N LYS A 482 -19.85 15.98 7.17
CA LYS A 482 -20.16 17.07 8.11
C LYS A 482 -19.71 16.77 9.55
N GLY A 483 -19.07 15.62 9.79
CA GLY A 483 -18.59 15.20 11.11
C GLY A 483 -19.66 14.52 11.98
N GLU A 484 -20.75 14.03 11.39
CA GLU A 484 -21.74 13.22 12.12
C GLU A 484 -21.20 11.80 12.39
N TYR A 485 -21.72 11.15 13.44
CA TYR A 485 -21.39 9.76 13.72
C TYR A 485 -21.86 8.84 12.59
N HIS A 486 -20.99 7.90 12.20
CA HIS A 486 -21.35 6.87 11.23
C HIS A 486 -22.52 6.01 11.74
N THR A 487 -23.46 5.70 10.86
CA THR A 487 -24.64 4.85 11.16
C THR A 487 -24.89 3.90 9.99
N TYR A 488 -25.77 2.93 10.18
CA TYR A 488 -26.19 2.00 9.12
C TYR A 488 -26.66 2.73 7.84
N ARG A 489 -27.33 3.88 8.00
CA ARG A 489 -27.79 4.71 6.89
C ARG A 489 -26.65 5.29 6.07
N HIS A 490 -25.55 5.66 6.71
CA HIS A 490 -24.39 6.22 6.02
C HIS A 490 -23.73 5.17 5.12
N ASP A 491 -23.61 3.91 5.58
CA ASP A 491 -23.18 2.80 4.73
C ASP A 491 -24.17 2.55 3.57
N LEU A 492 -25.48 2.67 3.81
CA LEU A 492 -26.52 2.55 2.78
C LEU A 492 -26.49 3.69 1.75
N GLU A 493 -26.18 4.91 2.17
CA GLU A 493 -25.94 6.04 1.28
C GLU A 493 -24.71 5.80 0.39
N SER A 494 -23.63 5.24 0.97
CA SER A 494 -22.46 4.85 0.20
C SER A 494 -22.78 3.85 -0.91
N PHE A 495 -23.69 2.89 -0.71
CA PHE A 495 -24.10 1.97 -1.78
C PHE A 495 -24.69 2.68 -3.01
N LEU A 496 -25.45 3.77 -2.83
CA LEU A 496 -25.93 4.58 -3.96
C LEU A 496 -24.75 5.24 -4.70
N TYR A 497 -23.79 5.79 -3.96
CA TYR A 497 -22.62 6.41 -4.59
C TYR A 497 -21.76 5.40 -5.34
N VAL A 498 -21.57 4.20 -4.77
CA VAL A 498 -20.87 3.09 -5.45
C VAL A 498 -21.63 2.66 -6.70
N PHE A 499 -22.96 2.59 -6.66
CA PHE A 499 -23.81 2.25 -7.81
C PHE A 499 -23.68 3.27 -8.94
N LEU A 500 -23.84 4.56 -8.65
CA LEU A 500 -23.69 5.64 -9.63
C LEU A 500 -22.29 5.67 -10.24
N TRP A 501 -21.25 5.53 -9.39
CA TRP A 501 -19.87 5.48 -9.82
C TRP A 501 -19.61 4.29 -10.75
N THR A 502 -20.06 3.10 -10.39
CA THR A 502 -19.85 1.88 -11.18
C THR A 502 -20.51 1.98 -12.56
N ILE A 503 -21.70 2.58 -12.65
CA ILE A 503 -22.40 2.80 -13.92
C ILE A 503 -21.68 3.83 -14.79
N ILE A 504 -21.34 4.99 -14.23
CA ILE A 504 -20.75 6.10 -15.00
C ILE A 504 -19.31 5.81 -15.42
N THR A 505 -18.58 5.02 -14.63
CA THR A 505 -17.22 4.57 -14.98
C THR A 505 -17.20 3.50 -16.05
N ASN A 506 -18.21 2.63 -16.11
CA ASN A 506 -18.34 1.57 -17.11
C ASN A 506 -17.06 0.73 -17.29
N HIS A 507 -16.78 -0.17 -16.35
CA HIS A 507 -15.58 -1.03 -16.34
C HIS A 507 -14.23 -0.31 -16.19
N THR A 508 -14.20 1.02 -16.18
CA THR A 508 -13.00 1.81 -15.86
C THR A 508 -12.91 2.10 -14.36
N GLU A 509 -11.74 2.50 -13.87
CA GLU A 509 -11.55 2.84 -12.46
C GLU A 509 -12.06 4.23 -12.10
N ASN A 510 -11.93 5.18 -13.04
CA ASN A 510 -12.18 6.59 -12.81
C ASN A 510 -13.24 7.12 -13.78
N PRO A 511 -14.17 7.97 -13.31
CA PRO A 511 -15.23 8.48 -14.17
C PRO A 511 -14.64 9.37 -15.28
N PRO A 512 -15.38 9.60 -16.37
CA PRO A 512 -14.93 10.48 -17.45
C PRO A 512 -14.45 11.85 -16.93
N GLU A 513 -13.50 12.50 -17.61
CA GLU A 513 -12.95 13.80 -17.18
C GLU A 513 -14.02 14.88 -17.00
N THR A 514 -15.07 14.82 -17.82
CA THR A 514 -16.22 15.73 -17.79
C THR A 514 -17.25 15.37 -16.72
N SER A 515 -17.14 14.21 -16.08
CA SER A 515 -18.13 13.72 -15.12
C SER A 515 -18.14 14.55 -13.85
N LYS A 516 -19.34 14.84 -13.33
CA LYS A 516 -19.50 15.48 -12.03
C LYS A 516 -18.91 14.65 -10.90
N LEU A 517 -18.91 13.31 -11.02
CA LEU A 517 -18.42 12.40 -9.98
C LEU A 517 -16.94 12.60 -9.65
N ARG A 518 -16.12 13.10 -10.59
CA ARG A 518 -14.70 13.43 -10.27
C ARG A 518 -14.57 14.45 -9.15
N ARG A 519 -15.56 15.34 -9.03
CA ARG A 519 -15.60 16.36 -7.97
C ARG A 519 -15.95 15.76 -6.60
N TRP A 520 -16.29 14.48 -6.52
CA TRP A 520 -16.48 13.78 -5.25
C TRP A 520 -15.16 13.29 -4.63
N SER A 521 -14.05 13.36 -5.36
CA SER A 521 -12.71 12.98 -4.87
C SER A 521 -11.89 14.15 -4.32
N ASN A 522 -12.32 15.39 -4.58
CA ASN A 522 -11.52 16.61 -4.41
C ASN A 522 -12.23 17.67 -3.54
N GLY A 523 -11.42 18.53 -2.93
CA GLY A 523 -11.87 19.61 -2.04
C GLY A 523 -11.75 19.26 -0.55
N ASP A 524 -12.11 20.23 0.29
CA ASP A 524 -12.26 20.00 1.72
C ASP A 524 -13.56 19.24 2.04
N TRP A 525 -13.68 18.75 3.28
CA TRP A 525 -14.82 17.91 3.69
C TRP A 525 -16.17 18.64 3.64
N ASN A 526 -16.20 19.93 3.97
CA ASN A 526 -17.43 20.72 3.98
C ASN A 526 -17.89 21.04 2.56
N GLU A 527 -16.95 21.44 1.69
CA GLU A 527 -17.22 21.66 0.28
C GLU A 527 -17.77 20.40 -0.39
N LEU A 528 -17.18 19.24 -0.07
CA LEU A 528 -17.62 17.96 -0.59
C LEU A 528 -19.04 17.61 -0.10
N ALA A 529 -19.35 17.84 1.19
CA ALA A 529 -20.68 17.62 1.75
C ALA A 529 -21.75 18.49 1.08
N VAL A 530 -21.46 19.78 0.87
CA VAL A 530 -22.37 20.73 0.20
C VAL A 530 -22.61 20.30 -1.24
N ARG A 531 -21.55 19.94 -1.96
CA ARG A 531 -21.65 19.50 -3.36
C ARG A 531 -22.51 18.26 -3.51
N LYS A 532 -22.26 17.22 -2.70
CA LYS A 532 -23.08 16.00 -2.71
C LYS A 532 -24.53 16.30 -2.34
N SER A 533 -24.77 17.20 -1.40
CA SER A 533 -26.13 17.62 -1.05
C SER A 533 -26.86 18.25 -2.24
N LEU A 534 -26.18 19.12 -3.00
CA LEU A 534 -26.73 19.72 -4.22
C LEU A 534 -26.98 18.68 -5.30
N ASP A 535 -26.04 17.75 -5.50
CA ASP A 535 -26.14 16.67 -6.48
C ASP A 535 -27.29 15.68 -6.20
N MET A 536 -27.66 15.49 -4.92
CA MET A 536 -28.78 14.64 -4.49
C MET A 536 -30.13 15.38 -4.47
N ASP A 537 -30.16 16.67 -4.79
CA ASP A 537 -31.40 17.40 -5.07
C ASP A 537 -32.09 16.84 -6.33
N GLN A 538 -33.43 16.87 -6.37
CA GLN A 538 -34.21 16.27 -7.44
C GLN A 538 -33.83 16.81 -8.84
N ASP A 539 -33.66 18.13 -8.97
CA ASP A 539 -33.37 18.75 -10.27
C ASP A 539 -31.93 18.46 -10.73
N ASN A 540 -31.00 18.44 -9.78
CA ASN A 540 -29.59 18.19 -10.07
C ASN A 540 -29.28 16.71 -10.32
N PHE A 541 -30.00 15.82 -9.66
CA PHE A 541 -29.83 14.38 -9.81
C PHE A 541 -30.12 13.94 -11.25
N GLN A 542 -31.06 14.59 -11.94
CA GLN A 542 -31.35 14.31 -13.35
C GLN A 542 -30.11 14.48 -14.25
N ASN A 543 -29.28 15.48 -13.95
CA ASN A 543 -28.03 15.71 -14.69
C ASN A 543 -27.03 14.56 -14.49
N ILE A 544 -27.06 13.85 -13.36
CA ILE A 544 -26.21 12.67 -13.12
C ILE A 544 -26.74 11.49 -13.96
N LEU A 545 -28.05 11.34 -14.05
CA LEU A 545 -28.67 10.29 -14.88
C LEU A 545 -28.43 10.51 -16.37
N GLU A 546 -28.20 11.74 -16.81
CA GLU A 546 -27.78 12.07 -18.18
C GLU A 546 -26.37 11.57 -18.50
N GLU A 547 -25.51 11.35 -17.50
CA GLU A 547 -24.15 10.80 -17.70
C GLU A 547 -24.15 9.28 -17.95
N PHE A 548 -25.28 8.59 -17.80
CA PHE A 548 -25.37 7.14 -18.03
C PHE A 548 -25.19 6.83 -19.51
N THR A 549 -24.33 5.88 -19.86
CA THR A 549 -24.20 5.39 -21.24
C THR A 549 -25.48 4.64 -21.64
N SER A 550 -25.68 4.49 -22.96
CA SER A 550 -26.89 3.89 -23.53
C SER A 550 -27.19 2.48 -23.01
N GLU A 551 -26.17 1.71 -22.65
CA GLU A 551 -26.31 0.36 -22.09
C GLU A 551 -26.92 0.37 -20.68
N PHE A 552 -26.74 1.42 -19.88
CA PHE A 552 -27.25 1.53 -18.51
C PHE A 552 -28.54 2.35 -18.40
N HIS A 553 -29.09 2.83 -19.53
CA HIS A 553 -30.33 3.62 -19.52
C HIS A 553 -31.50 2.91 -18.83
N SER A 554 -31.54 1.58 -18.89
CA SER A 554 -32.54 0.76 -18.20
C SER A 554 -32.50 0.90 -16.67
N LEU A 555 -31.36 1.33 -16.11
CA LEU A 555 -31.12 1.43 -14.68
C LEU A 555 -31.45 2.82 -14.09
N LYS A 556 -31.81 3.81 -14.92
CA LYS A 556 -32.21 5.16 -14.44
C LYS A 556 -33.36 5.12 -13.42
N PRO A 557 -34.45 4.34 -13.63
CA PRO A 557 -35.53 4.24 -12.64
C PRO A 557 -35.07 3.67 -11.29
N LEU A 558 -34.10 2.74 -11.31
CA LEU A 558 -33.50 2.22 -10.08
C LEU A 558 -32.72 3.30 -9.34
N ALA A 559 -31.88 4.07 -10.04
CA ALA A 559 -31.12 5.17 -9.45
C ALA A 559 -32.05 6.22 -8.79
N GLU A 560 -33.13 6.59 -9.47
CA GLU A 560 -34.16 7.48 -8.93
C GLU A 560 -34.85 6.91 -7.69
N SER A 561 -35.23 5.63 -7.74
CA SER A 561 -35.86 4.93 -6.61
C SER A 561 -34.95 4.92 -5.38
N LEU A 562 -33.67 4.56 -5.55
CA LEU A 562 -32.68 4.59 -4.47
C LEU A 562 -32.49 6.00 -3.91
N ARG A 563 -32.42 7.02 -4.77
CA ARG A 563 -32.34 8.43 -4.34
C ARG A 563 -33.56 8.83 -3.51
N GLN A 564 -34.77 8.45 -3.92
CA GLN A 564 -36.00 8.77 -3.18
C GLN A 564 -36.08 8.07 -1.82
N ILE A 565 -35.62 6.81 -1.76
CA ILE A 565 -35.55 6.02 -0.52
C ILE A 565 -34.54 6.65 0.44
N LEU A 566 -33.36 7.02 -0.07
CA LEU A 566 -32.27 7.56 0.74
C LEU A 566 -32.47 9.04 1.09
N PHE A 567 -33.05 9.88 0.24
CA PHE A 567 -33.17 11.32 0.46
C PHE A 567 -34.63 11.79 0.44
N PRO A 568 -35.47 11.35 1.40
CA PRO A 568 -36.84 11.82 1.49
C PRO A 568 -36.87 13.32 1.81
N LEU A 569 -37.86 14.03 1.26
CA LEU A 569 -38.06 15.45 1.56
C LEU A 569 -38.71 15.60 2.94
N ARG A 570 -38.10 16.40 3.81
CA ARG A 570 -38.68 16.89 5.06
C ARG A 570 -38.62 18.40 5.03
N ASP A 571 -39.77 19.05 5.19
CA ASP A 571 -39.90 20.52 5.12
C ASP A 571 -39.31 21.14 3.83
N GLY A 572 -39.45 20.42 2.70
CA GLY A 572 -38.96 20.88 1.40
C GLY A 572 -37.46 20.73 1.18
N VAL A 573 -36.71 20.16 2.13
CA VAL A 573 -35.27 19.91 2.03
C VAL A 573 -34.99 18.41 2.10
N ILE A 574 -33.93 17.95 1.41
CA ILE A 574 -33.48 16.57 1.52
C ILE A 574 -33.07 16.24 2.96
N TRP A 575 -33.59 15.15 3.51
CA TRP A 575 -33.23 14.72 4.84
C TRP A 575 -32.00 13.79 4.80
N THR A 576 -30.92 14.19 5.47
CA THR A 576 -29.66 13.42 5.55
C THR A 576 -29.40 12.80 6.93
N GLY A 577 -30.26 13.04 7.93
CA GLY A 577 -30.09 12.46 9.28
C GLY A 577 -30.37 10.96 9.32
N SER A 578 -30.21 10.33 10.49
CA SER A 578 -30.40 8.88 10.71
C SER A 578 -31.45 8.60 11.78
N ASP A 579 -32.28 7.57 11.59
CA ASP A 579 -33.33 7.14 12.52
C ASP A 579 -33.01 5.72 13.02
N GLY A 580 -32.61 5.60 14.28
CA GLY A 580 -32.19 4.33 14.87
C GLY A 580 -33.32 3.37 15.27
N SER A 581 -34.59 3.71 15.02
CA SER A 581 -35.71 2.81 15.34
C SER A 581 -35.66 1.55 14.46
N PRO A 582 -35.90 0.34 15.01
CA PRO A 582 -35.89 -0.90 14.24
C PRO A 582 -36.78 -0.84 12.99
N GLU A 583 -37.93 -0.18 13.09
CA GLU A 583 -38.88 -0.02 11.99
C GLU A 583 -38.32 0.87 10.87
N ALA A 584 -37.62 1.95 11.20
CA ALA A 584 -36.98 2.82 10.21
C ALA A 584 -35.77 2.14 9.55
N VAL A 585 -35.00 1.37 10.33
CA VAL A 585 -33.88 0.56 9.83
C VAL A 585 -34.39 -0.47 8.82
N ASP A 586 -35.38 -1.28 9.21
CA ASP A 586 -35.96 -2.31 8.34
C ASP A 586 -36.59 -1.72 7.08
N LYS A 587 -37.36 -0.62 7.22
CA LYS A 587 -37.96 0.07 6.07
C LYS A 587 -36.91 0.52 5.06
N LEU A 588 -35.75 0.99 5.51
CA LEU A 588 -34.68 1.46 4.63
C LEU A 588 -34.03 0.29 3.89
N TYR A 589 -33.68 -0.79 4.60
CA TYR A 589 -33.12 -2.00 3.98
C TYR A 589 -34.10 -2.65 3.00
N ASP A 590 -35.35 -2.87 3.41
CA ASP A 590 -36.38 -3.51 2.59
C ASP A 590 -36.68 -2.67 1.34
N GLY A 591 -36.72 -1.34 1.48
CA GLY A 591 -36.88 -0.43 0.37
C GLY A 591 -35.79 -0.57 -0.69
N MET A 592 -34.52 -0.53 -0.27
CA MET A 592 -33.38 -0.66 -1.20
C MET A 592 -33.31 -2.06 -1.82
N ILE A 593 -33.46 -3.12 -1.03
CA ILE A 593 -33.45 -4.51 -1.53
C ILE A 593 -34.55 -4.71 -2.56
N ARG A 594 -35.78 -4.23 -2.28
CA ARG A 594 -36.91 -4.35 -3.21
C ARG A 594 -36.66 -3.60 -4.51
N ALA A 595 -36.08 -2.39 -4.46
CA ALA A 595 -35.74 -1.62 -5.66
C ALA A 595 -34.79 -2.41 -6.58
N PHE A 596 -33.75 -3.05 -6.01
CA PHE A 596 -32.87 -3.92 -6.79
C PHE A 596 -33.58 -5.17 -7.32
N GLU A 597 -34.48 -5.80 -6.55
CA GLU A 597 -35.25 -6.97 -7.00
C GLU A 597 -36.20 -6.64 -8.17
N GLU A 598 -36.86 -5.46 -8.14
CA GLU A 598 -37.68 -4.95 -9.24
C GLU A 598 -36.86 -4.69 -10.51
N ALA A 599 -35.66 -4.11 -10.37
CA ALA A 599 -34.75 -3.89 -11.47
C ALA A 599 -34.23 -5.21 -12.07
N ILE A 600 -33.88 -6.20 -11.23
CA ILE A 600 -33.47 -7.54 -11.67
C ILE A 600 -34.58 -8.21 -12.47
N GLY A 601 -35.84 -8.12 -12.02
CA GLY A 601 -36.99 -8.67 -12.73
C GLY A 601 -37.24 -7.99 -14.07
N SER A 602 -37.03 -6.68 -14.15
CA SER A 602 -37.17 -5.89 -15.37
C SER A 602 -36.10 -6.21 -16.42
N GLU A 603 -34.85 -6.41 -15.98
CA GLU A 603 -33.74 -6.77 -16.87
C GLU A 603 -33.76 -8.25 -17.26
N GLY A 604 -34.16 -9.16 -16.38
CA GLY A 604 -34.27 -10.58 -16.69
C GLY A 604 -35.40 -10.95 -17.65
N GLY A 605 -36.33 -10.02 -17.91
CA GLY A 605 -37.40 -10.15 -18.90
C GLY A 605 -37.07 -9.56 -20.29
N ARG A 606 -35.89 -8.96 -20.46
CA ARG A 606 -35.38 -8.44 -21.74
C ARG A 606 -34.37 -9.41 -22.34
#